data_AF-A0A5R2N493-F1
#
_entry.id   AF-A0A5R2N493-F1
#
_cell.length_a   1.000
_cell.length_b   1.000
_cell.length_c   1.000
_cell.angle_alpha   90.00
_cell.angle_beta   90.00
_cell.angle_gamma   90.00
#
_symmetry.space_group_name_H-M   'P 1'
#
loop_
_entity.id
_entity.type
_entity.pdbx_description
1 polymer ?
#
loop_
_entity_poly.entity_id
_entity_poly.type
_entity_poly.pdbx_seq_one_letter_code
_entity_poly.pdbx_strand_id
1 'polypeptide(L)'
;PVFLKIAPDLVEAELEDIAAEVIEKRIDGIIVSNTTISRPALRSGNAARETGGLSGTPLFERSTIVLAKMRRLAGPDMAIIGVGGVNSAETALEKIRAGADLVQLYTGMIYGGPALPGRIVAGMARFAETEKLSSMRELRDSHVDRWASKPLS
;
A
#
# COMPACT_ATOMS: atom_id res chain seq x y z
N PRO A 1 2.91 -8.77 -18.50
CA PRO A 1 2.14 -7.74 -17.77
C PRO A 1 3.02 -6.52 -17.50
N VAL A 2 2.46 -5.32 -17.65
CA VAL A 2 3.09 -4.03 -17.44
C VAL A 2 2.40 -3.34 -16.27
N PHE A 3 3.19 -2.85 -15.32
CA PHE A 3 2.69 -2.17 -14.13
C PHE A 3 3.21 -0.73 -14.07
N LEU A 4 2.33 0.21 -13.71
CA LEU A 4 2.72 1.59 -13.40
C LEU A 4 2.93 1.73 -11.89
N LYS A 5 4.11 2.20 -11.47
CA LYS A 5 4.40 2.50 -10.06
C LYS A 5 4.26 4.00 -9.81
N ILE A 6 3.38 4.38 -8.90
CA ILE A 6 3.07 5.79 -8.61
C ILE A 6 3.72 6.26 -7.30
N ALA A 7 3.99 7.56 -7.21
CA ALA A 7 4.41 8.20 -5.97
C ALA A 7 3.21 8.38 -5.02
N PRO A 8 3.43 8.43 -3.69
CA PRO A 8 2.39 8.75 -2.73
C PRO A 8 2.11 10.27 -2.65
N ASP A 9 2.97 11.11 -3.23
CA ASP A 9 2.91 12.57 -3.15
C ASP A 9 2.09 13.18 -4.29
N LEU A 10 0.88 12.67 -4.50
CA LEU A 10 -0.06 13.12 -5.52
C LEU A 10 -1.29 13.77 -4.87
N VAL A 11 -1.91 14.72 -5.55
CA VAL A 11 -3.22 15.27 -5.19
C VAL A 11 -4.35 14.44 -5.83
N GLU A 12 -5.59 14.63 -5.38
CA GLU A 12 -6.72 13.80 -5.86
C GLU A 12 -6.94 13.88 -7.37
N ALA A 13 -6.84 15.08 -7.96
CA ALA A 13 -6.97 15.26 -9.40
C ALA A 13 -5.91 14.46 -10.19
N GLU A 14 -4.66 14.40 -9.71
CA GLU A 14 -3.61 13.61 -10.37
C GLU A 14 -3.88 12.10 -10.27
N LEU A 15 -4.49 11.64 -9.17
CA LEU A 15 -4.91 10.23 -9.05
C LEU A 15 -6.04 9.89 -10.02
N GLU A 16 -7.00 10.81 -10.21
CA GLU A 16 -8.09 10.66 -11.18
C GLU A 16 -7.55 10.56 -12.61
N ASP A 17 -6.65 11.48 -12.99
CA ASP A 17 -6.01 11.49 -14.31
C ASP A 17 -5.22 10.19 -14.55
N ILE A 18 -4.41 9.76 -13.58
CA ILE A 18 -3.64 8.50 -13.69
C ILE A 18 -4.57 7.29 -13.82
N ALA A 19 -5.65 7.22 -13.03
CA ALA A 19 -6.59 6.11 -13.11
C ALA A 19 -7.26 6.02 -14.49
N ALA A 20 -7.68 7.16 -15.05
CA ALA A 20 -8.24 7.24 -16.39
C ALA A 20 -7.26 6.73 -17.45
N GLU A 21 -6.01 7.19 -17.41
CA GLU A 21 -4.97 6.77 -18.35
C GLU A 21 -4.62 5.28 -18.24
N VAL A 22 -4.49 4.74 -17.01
CA VAL A 22 -4.20 3.31 -16.80
C VAL A 22 -5.30 2.44 -17.40
N ILE A 23 -6.57 2.84 -17.25
CA ILE A 23 -7.73 2.14 -17.84
C ILE A 23 -7.71 2.27 -19.36
N GLU A 24 -7.55 3.49 -19.89
CA GLU A 24 -7.57 3.74 -21.34
C GLU A 24 -6.46 2.97 -22.07
N LYS A 25 -5.24 3.01 -21.51
CA LYS A 25 -4.06 2.33 -22.08
C LYS A 25 -4.03 0.83 -21.77
N ARG A 26 -4.99 0.30 -21.01
CA ARG A 26 -5.08 -1.10 -20.59
C ARG A 26 -3.78 -1.58 -19.93
N ILE A 27 -3.24 -0.78 -19.02
CA ILE A 27 -2.10 -1.20 -18.19
C ILE A 27 -2.58 -2.33 -17.27
N ASP A 28 -1.77 -3.37 -17.11
CA ASP A 28 -2.18 -4.59 -16.41
C ASP A 28 -2.32 -4.40 -14.89
N GLY A 29 -1.69 -3.37 -14.32
CA GLY A 29 -1.82 -3.06 -12.91
C GLY A 29 -1.07 -1.83 -12.41
N ILE A 30 -1.26 -1.52 -11.14
CA ILE A 30 -0.69 -0.35 -10.47
C ILE A 30 0.06 -0.79 -9.21
N ILE A 31 1.23 -0.21 -8.95
CA ILE A 31 1.99 -0.39 -7.71
C ILE A 31 1.89 0.90 -6.89
N VAL A 32 1.33 0.79 -5.68
CA VAL A 32 1.05 1.92 -4.79
C VAL A 32 1.72 1.69 -3.43
N SER A 33 2.84 2.32 -3.07
CA SER A 33 3.51 3.44 -3.75
C SER A 33 5.04 3.35 -3.76
N ASN A 34 5.68 4.31 -4.42
CA ASN A 34 7.09 4.67 -4.22
C ASN A 34 7.33 5.34 -2.85
N THR A 35 8.55 5.81 -2.59
CA THR A 35 8.92 6.62 -1.41
C THR A 35 8.25 7.99 -1.41
N THR A 36 8.18 8.65 -0.25
CA THR A 36 7.60 9.99 -0.11
C THR A 36 8.65 11.07 0.10
N ILE A 37 8.44 12.26 -0.46
CA ILE A 37 9.22 13.44 -0.10
C ILE A 37 8.72 14.12 1.19
N SER A 38 7.52 13.78 1.64
CA SER A 38 6.94 14.29 2.88
C SER A 38 7.80 13.87 4.09
N ARG A 39 7.92 14.78 5.06
CA ARG A 39 8.70 14.58 6.28
C ARG A 39 7.80 14.77 7.50
N PRO A 40 7.11 13.71 7.97
CA PRO A 40 6.42 13.76 9.25
C PRO A 40 7.44 13.99 10.38
N ALA A 41 6.97 14.23 11.60
CA ALA A 41 7.84 14.39 12.75
C ALA A 41 8.64 13.10 13.02
N LEU A 42 9.86 13.02 12.47
CA LEU A 42 10.77 11.90 12.64
C LEU A 42 11.65 12.11 13.87
N ARG A 43 11.92 11.02 14.60
CA ARG A 43 12.77 11.03 15.81
C ARG A 43 14.27 10.95 15.51
N SER A 44 14.65 10.80 14.24
CA SER A 44 16.01 10.47 13.80
C SER A 44 16.97 11.67 13.72
N GLY A 45 16.72 12.73 14.48
CA GLY A 45 17.62 13.90 14.58
C GLY A 45 18.00 14.47 13.22
N ASN A 46 19.30 14.55 12.92
CA ASN A 46 19.80 15.10 11.66
C ASN A 46 19.37 14.30 10.43
N ALA A 47 19.20 12.98 10.53
CA ALA A 47 18.75 12.15 9.42
C ALA A 47 17.31 12.48 8.99
N ALA A 48 16.51 13.11 9.86
CA ALA A 48 15.19 13.61 9.50
C ALA A 48 15.24 14.73 8.44
N ARG A 49 16.40 15.40 8.28
CA ARG A 49 16.62 16.50 7.34
C ARG A 49 17.29 16.06 6.04
N GLU A 50 17.59 14.78 5.88
CA GLU A 50 18.15 14.27 4.62
C GLU A 50 17.17 14.45 3.47
N THR A 51 17.71 14.85 2.32
CA THR A 51 16.98 14.96 1.06
C THR A 51 16.71 13.58 0.46
N GLY A 52 15.64 13.44 -0.32
CA GLY A 52 15.30 12.19 -1.02
C GLY A 52 14.01 11.54 -0.52
N GLY A 53 13.84 10.26 -0.79
CA GLY A 53 12.62 9.53 -0.46
C GLY A 53 12.63 8.90 0.94
N LEU A 54 11.60 9.18 1.74
CA LEU A 54 11.31 8.49 3.00
C LEU A 54 10.49 7.22 2.74
N SER A 55 10.81 6.16 3.47
CA SER A 55 10.16 4.84 3.38
C SER A 55 9.86 4.28 4.77
N GLY A 56 9.35 3.04 4.84
CA GLY A 56 9.08 2.35 6.10
C GLY A 56 7.81 2.79 6.80
N THR A 57 7.70 2.51 8.09
CA THR A 57 6.49 2.71 8.91
C THR A 57 5.85 4.10 8.76
N PRO A 58 6.61 5.23 8.70
CA PRO A 58 6.02 6.55 8.51
C PRO A 58 5.23 6.71 7.20
N LEU A 59 5.52 5.90 6.17
CA LEU A 59 4.83 5.92 4.88
C LEU A 59 3.53 5.08 4.89
N PHE A 60 3.29 4.26 5.92
CA PHE A 60 2.19 3.30 5.93
C PHE A 60 0.82 3.98 5.71
N GLU A 61 0.50 5.01 6.49
CA GLU A 61 -0.78 5.70 6.39
C GLU A 61 -0.98 6.33 5.01
N ARG A 62 -0.07 7.22 4.58
CA ARG A 62 -0.18 7.93 3.30
C ARG A 62 -0.29 6.96 2.11
N SER A 63 0.57 5.94 2.05
CA SER A 63 0.52 4.95 0.97
C SER A 63 -0.75 4.09 0.99
N THR A 64 -1.39 3.91 2.16
CA THR A 64 -2.66 3.15 2.27
C THR A 64 -3.86 4.00 1.86
N ILE A 65 -3.84 5.30 2.15
CA ILE A 65 -4.84 6.26 1.64
C ILE A 65 -4.81 6.30 0.11
N VAL A 66 -3.62 6.49 -0.49
CA VAL A 66 -3.45 6.51 -1.95
C VAL A 66 -3.89 5.18 -2.57
N LEU A 67 -3.53 4.05 -1.96
CA LEU A 67 -3.95 2.72 -2.41
C LEU A 67 -5.48 2.60 -2.49
N ALA A 68 -6.19 2.99 -1.44
CA ALA A 68 -7.64 2.90 -1.39
C ALA A 68 -8.31 3.85 -2.39
N LYS A 69 -7.80 5.07 -2.54
CA LYS A 69 -8.31 6.02 -3.55
C LYS A 69 -8.10 5.46 -4.98
N MET A 70 -6.92 4.90 -5.27
CA MET A 70 -6.66 4.27 -6.57
C MET A 70 -7.53 3.04 -6.83
N ARG A 71 -7.79 2.19 -5.82
CA ARG A 71 -8.74 1.08 -5.95
C ARG A 71 -10.14 1.58 -6.30
N ARG A 72 -10.61 2.63 -5.63
CA ARG A 72 -11.92 3.23 -5.91
C ARG A 72 -12.02 3.77 -7.33
N LEU A 73 -10.97 4.43 -7.81
CA LEU A 73 -10.92 5.04 -9.15
C LEU A 73 -10.74 3.99 -10.27
N ALA A 74 -9.85 3.03 -10.07
CA ALA A 74 -9.51 2.03 -11.09
C ALA A 74 -10.49 0.84 -11.14
N GLY A 75 -11.34 0.69 -10.12
CA GLY A 75 -12.33 -0.38 -10.03
C GLY A 75 -11.81 -1.70 -9.45
N PRO A 76 -12.70 -2.69 -9.26
CA PRO A 76 -12.41 -3.94 -8.55
C PRO A 76 -11.52 -4.92 -9.31
N ASP A 77 -11.36 -4.73 -10.62
CA ASP A 77 -10.66 -5.66 -11.52
C ASP A 77 -9.21 -5.26 -11.80
N MET A 78 -8.84 -3.99 -11.57
CA MET A 78 -7.46 -3.53 -11.74
C MET A 78 -6.52 -4.27 -10.77
N ALA A 79 -5.43 -4.88 -11.23
CA ALA A 79 -4.47 -5.47 -10.31
C ALA A 79 -3.71 -4.36 -9.56
N ILE A 80 -3.78 -4.35 -8.23
CA ILE A 80 -3.08 -3.33 -7.41
C ILE A 80 -2.14 -3.99 -6.41
N ILE A 81 -0.88 -3.56 -6.41
CA ILE A 81 0.15 -4.01 -5.47
C ILE A 81 0.39 -2.93 -4.42
N GLY A 82 0.08 -3.23 -3.16
CA GLY A 82 0.29 -2.34 -2.02
C GLY A 82 1.72 -2.36 -1.49
N VAL A 83 2.32 -1.19 -1.30
CA VAL A 83 3.70 -0.97 -0.85
C VAL A 83 3.74 0.22 0.10
N GLY A 84 4.67 0.20 1.05
CA GLY A 84 4.90 1.30 1.98
C GLY A 84 4.52 0.93 3.41
N GLY A 85 5.52 0.89 4.29
CA GLY A 85 5.35 0.71 5.74
C GLY A 85 4.82 -0.63 6.21
N VAL A 86 4.86 -1.68 5.37
CA VAL A 86 4.46 -3.03 5.77
C VAL A 86 5.61 -3.72 6.50
N ASN A 87 5.33 -4.18 7.72
CA ASN A 87 6.30 -4.80 8.61
C ASN A 87 5.73 -5.95 9.46
N SER A 88 4.46 -6.32 9.25
CA SER A 88 3.76 -7.32 10.04
C SER A 88 2.59 -7.95 9.26
N ALA A 89 1.98 -9.00 9.80
CA ALA A 89 0.78 -9.59 9.20
C ALA A 89 -0.38 -8.59 9.20
N GLU A 90 -0.54 -7.84 10.28
CA GLU A 90 -1.60 -6.84 10.45
C GLU A 90 -1.49 -5.73 9.42
N THR A 91 -0.27 -5.22 9.18
CA THR A 91 -0.06 -4.18 8.15
C THR A 91 -0.23 -4.70 6.74
N ALA A 92 0.11 -5.97 6.46
CA ALA A 92 -0.14 -6.61 5.17
C ALA A 92 -1.65 -6.86 4.93
N LEU A 93 -2.35 -7.38 5.94
CA LEU A 93 -3.81 -7.54 5.92
C LEU A 93 -4.51 -6.22 5.65
N GLU A 94 -4.06 -5.15 6.31
CA GLU A 94 -4.68 -3.84 6.14
C GLU A 94 -4.45 -3.26 4.73
N LYS A 95 -3.31 -3.54 4.08
CA LYS A 95 -3.13 -3.21 2.65
C LYS A 95 -4.13 -3.97 1.77
N ILE A 96 -4.38 -5.25 2.04
CA ILE A 96 -5.37 -6.03 1.29
C ILE A 96 -6.77 -5.47 1.50
N ARG A 97 -7.15 -5.18 2.75
CA ARG A 97 -8.45 -4.55 3.06
C ARG A 97 -8.62 -3.18 2.40
N ALA A 98 -7.54 -2.42 2.29
CA ALA A 98 -7.51 -1.14 1.58
C ALA A 98 -7.50 -1.29 0.04
N GLY A 99 -7.53 -2.51 -0.49
CA GLY A 99 -7.73 -2.79 -1.91
C GLY A 99 -6.53 -3.36 -2.65
N ALA A 100 -5.45 -3.75 -1.97
CA ALA A 100 -4.34 -4.44 -2.64
C ALA A 100 -4.66 -5.91 -2.92
N ASP A 101 -4.25 -6.39 -4.09
CA ASP A 101 -4.23 -7.81 -4.45
C ASP A 101 -2.96 -8.51 -3.94
N LEU A 102 -1.83 -7.78 -3.95
CA LEU A 102 -0.52 -8.23 -3.52
C LEU A 102 0.16 -7.16 -2.66
N VAL A 103 1.13 -7.56 -1.86
CA VAL A 103 1.90 -6.64 -0.99
C VAL A 103 3.39 -6.78 -1.24
N GLN A 104 4.11 -5.65 -1.38
CA GLN A 104 5.58 -5.64 -1.47
C GLN A 104 6.22 -5.15 -0.18
N LEU A 105 7.42 -5.67 0.10
CA LEU A 105 8.22 -5.37 1.27
C LEU A 105 9.57 -4.79 0.84
N TYR A 106 10.06 -3.81 1.59
CA TYR A 106 11.45 -3.35 1.49
C TYR A 106 11.97 -2.98 2.89
N THR A 107 11.68 -1.78 3.39
CA THR A 107 12.18 -1.29 4.68
C THR A 107 11.88 -2.24 5.83
N GLY A 108 10.72 -2.91 5.78
CA GLY A 108 10.38 -3.96 6.74
C GLY A 108 11.41 -5.09 6.80
N MET A 109 11.98 -5.51 5.67
CA MET A 109 13.00 -6.58 5.64
C MET A 109 14.35 -6.11 6.19
N ILE A 110 14.68 -4.82 6.08
CA ILE A 110 15.92 -4.26 6.63
C ILE A 110 15.93 -4.38 8.15
N TYR A 111 14.82 -4.07 8.82
CA TYR A 111 14.72 -4.12 10.28
C TYR A 111 14.18 -5.45 10.83
N GLY A 112 13.30 -6.12 10.09
CA GLY A 112 12.68 -7.38 10.47
C GLY A 112 13.46 -8.63 10.03
N GLY A 113 14.52 -8.46 9.24
CA GLY A 113 15.35 -9.53 8.72
C GLY A 113 14.68 -10.36 7.60
N PRO A 114 15.42 -11.30 7.01
CA PRO A 114 14.98 -12.07 5.84
C PRO A 114 13.81 -13.02 6.13
N ALA A 115 13.58 -13.37 7.39
CA ALA A 115 12.45 -14.22 7.80
C ALA A 115 11.11 -13.45 7.90
N LEU A 116 11.11 -12.12 7.74
CA LEU A 116 9.89 -11.32 7.86
C LEU A 116 8.76 -11.77 6.91
N PRO A 117 8.98 -12.01 5.60
CA PRO A 117 7.92 -12.44 4.70
C PRO A 117 7.26 -13.75 5.17
N GLY A 118 8.05 -14.72 5.65
CA GLY A 118 7.53 -15.97 6.20
C GLY A 118 6.66 -15.77 7.44
N ARG A 119 7.07 -14.86 8.34
CA ARG A 119 6.25 -14.51 9.52
C ARG A 119 4.94 -13.81 9.14
N ILE A 120 4.97 -12.94 8.13
CA ILE A 120 3.78 -12.26 7.60
C ILE A 120 2.80 -13.29 7.03
N VAL A 121 3.26 -14.18 6.15
CA VAL A 121 2.43 -15.24 5.54
C VAL A 121 1.84 -16.14 6.63
N ALA A 122 2.64 -16.60 7.60
CA ALA A 122 2.15 -17.43 8.69
C ALA A 122 1.11 -16.69 9.57
N GLY A 123 1.29 -15.39 9.81
CA GLY A 123 0.31 -14.58 10.54
C GLY A 123 -0.99 -14.39 9.77
N MET A 124 -0.91 -14.15 8.46
CA MET A 124 -2.08 -14.05 7.58
C MET A 124 -2.85 -15.37 7.50
N ALA A 125 -2.15 -16.51 7.44
CA ALA A 125 -2.78 -17.84 7.46
C ALA A 125 -3.54 -18.09 8.76
N ARG A 126 -2.94 -17.81 9.93
CA ARG A 126 -3.63 -17.91 11.23
C ARG A 126 -4.85 -17.00 11.31
N PHE A 127 -4.74 -15.78 10.77
CA PHE A 127 -5.86 -14.85 10.69
C PHE A 127 -7.00 -15.44 9.85
N ALA A 128 -6.69 -15.95 8.65
CA ALA A 128 -7.67 -16.58 7.78
C ALA A 128 -8.37 -17.78 8.44
N GLU A 129 -7.63 -18.64 9.16
CA GLU A 129 -8.20 -19.76 9.91
C GLU A 129 -9.17 -19.29 11.01
N THR A 130 -8.77 -18.25 11.76
CA THR A 130 -9.58 -17.69 12.87
C THR A 130 -10.89 -17.10 12.34
N GLU A 131 -10.81 -16.38 11.22
CA GLU A 131 -11.96 -15.75 10.55
C GLU A 131 -12.72 -16.71 9.61
N LYS A 132 -12.26 -17.97 9.48
CA LYS A 132 -12.83 -19.00 8.59
C LYS A 132 -12.89 -18.57 7.11
N LEU A 133 -11.88 -17.85 6.65
CA LEU A 133 -11.75 -17.42 5.26
C LEU A 133 -11.21 -18.55 4.40
N SER A 134 -11.80 -18.75 3.24
CA SER A 134 -11.29 -19.64 2.19
C SER A 134 -10.19 -18.96 1.36
N SER A 135 -10.17 -17.63 1.32
CA SER A 135 -9.18 -16.84 0.59
C SER A 135 -8.98 -15.46 1.21
N MET A 136 -7.75 -14.94 1.13
CA MET A 136 -7.45 -13.54 1.48
C MET A 136 -8.22 -12.54 0.61
N ARG A 137 -8.69 -12.96 -0.58
CA ARG A 137 -9.51 -12.13 -1.47
C ARG A 137 -10.84 -11.72 -0.82
N GLU A 138 -11.34 -12.49 0.14
CA GLU A 138 -12.56 -12.16 0.88
C GLU A 138 -12.41 -10.91 1.76
N LEU A 139 -11.17 -10.55 2.12
CA LEU A 139 -10.89 -9.31 2.84
C LEU A 139 -10.70 -8.12 1.91
N ARG A 140 -10.40 -8.36 0.63
CA ARG A 140 -10.04 -7.31 -0.31
C ARG A 140 -11.18 -6.31 -0.40
N ASP A 141 -10.83 -5.04 -0.47
CA ASP A 141 -11.76 -3.91 -0.62
C ASP A 141 -12.63 -3.58 0.62
N SER A 142 -12.62 -4.40 1.67
CA SER A 142 -13.46 -4.23 2.88
C SER A 142 -13.22 -2.92 3.66
N HIS A 143 -12.05 -2.29 3.54
CA HIS A 143 -11.73 -1.00 4.17
C HIS A 143 -11.46 0.11 3.14
N VAL A 144 -11.79 -0.07 1.86
CA VAL A 144 -11.53 0.95 0.82
C VAL A 144 -12.19 2.28 1.17
N ASP A 145 -13.47 2.30 1.51
CA ASP A 145 -14.17 3.55 1.82
C ASP A 145 -13.59 4.27 3.04
N ARG A 146 -13.24 3.50 4.09
CA ARG A 146 -12.62 4.01 5.32
C ARG A 146 -11.28 4.71 5.05
N TRP A 147 -10.46 4.15 4.16
CA TRP A 147 -9.16 4.74 3.82
C TRP A 147 -9.28 5.84 2.78
N ALA A 148 -10.13 5.66 1.77
CA ALA A 148 -10.34 6.63 0.70
C ALA A 148 -11.00 7.92 1.18
N SER A 149 -11.75 7.89 2.29
CA SER A 149 -12.32 9.09 2.91
C SER A 149 -11.31 9.95 3.67
N LYS A 150 -10.11 9.43 3.97
CA LYS A 150 -9.07 10.21 4.64
C LYS A 150 -8.44 11.24 3.70
N PRO A 151 -8.07 12.44 4.20
CA PRO A 151 -7.36 13.44 3.41
C PRO A 151 -5.91 13.01 3.14
N LEU A 152 -5.38 13.43 1.99
CA LEU A 152 -3.95 13.35 1.66
C LEU A 152 -3.22 14.56 2.24
N SER A 153 -3.11 14.64 3.57
CA SER A 153 -2.27 15.65 4.25
C SER A 153 -0.79 15.34 4.10
#